data_AF-A0A7C1G0U5-F1
#
_entry.id   AF-A0A7C1G0U5-F1
#
_cell.length_a   1.000
_cell.length_b   1.000
_cell.length_c   1.000
_cell.angle_alpha   90.00
_cell.angle_beta   90.00
_cell.angle_gamma   90.00
#
_symmetry.space_group_name_H-M   'P 1'
#
loop_
_entity.id
_entity.type
_entity.pdbx_description
1 polymer ?
#
loop_
_entity_poly.entity_id
_entity_poly.type
_entity_poly.pdbx_seq_one_letter_code
_entity_poly.pdbx_strand_id
1 'polypeptide(L)'
;MMRAPMKSVIWRWTIPFTGLVALIVVACGGGTQAVNPIQLAPESVLPPDLRAAPPEVREAYRFAIANPALLSAIPCYCGCGAQGHRSNLDCYVKEIGPDGSIVFEPHAAL
;
A
#
# COMPACT_ATOMS: atom_id res chain seq x y z
N MET A 1 -41.77 -47.60 -20.14
CA MET A 1 -41.01 -46.32 -20.18
C MET A 1 -39.86 -46.41 -19.18
N MET A 2 -38.62 -46.58 -19.67
CA MET A 2 -37.41 -46.82 -18.86
C MET A 2 -36.90 -45.52 -18.23
N ARG A 3 -36.64 -45.53 -16.93
CA ARG A 3 -36.08 -44.40 -16.16
C ARG A 3 -34.55 -44.44 -16.28
N ALA A 4 -33.96 -43.54 -17.05
CA ALA A 4 -32.50 -43.44 -17.13
C ALA A 4 -31.90 -43.10 -15.74
N PRO A 5 -30.73 -43.66 -15.37
CA PRO A 5 -30.17 -43.45 -14.04
C PRO A 5 -29.62 -42.02 -13.89
N MET A 6 -30.27 -41.20 -13.05
CA MET A 6 -29.89 -39.81 -12.68
C MET A 6 -28.40 -39.60 -12.35
N LYS A 7 -27.69 -40.66 -11.93
CA LYS A 7 -26.27 -40.65 -11.59
C LYS A 7 -25.33 -40.33 -12.77
N SER A 8 -25.71 -40.61 -14.02
CA SER A 8 -24.86 -40.26 -15.19
C SER A 8 -24.96 -38.78 -15.58
N VAL A 9 -26.04 -38.10 -15.20
CA VAL A 9 -26.23 -36.67 -15.48
C VAL A 9 -25.49 -35.83 -14.45
N ILE A 10 -25.56 -36.22 -13.17
CA ILE A 10 -24.87 -35.52 -12.07
C ILE A 10 -23.35 -35.59 -12.26
N TRP A 11 -22.81 -36.73 -12.70
CA TRP A 11 -21.37 -36.87 -12.97
C TRP A 11 -20.92 -36.09 -14.22
N ARG A 12 -21.79 -35.85 -15.19
CA ARG A 12 -21.45 -35.13 -16.43
C ARG A 12 -21.11 -33.64 -16.24
N TRP A 13 -21.59 -33.05 -15.15
CA TRP A 13 -21.38 -31.63 -14.83
C TRP A 13 -20.40 -31.40 -13.66
N THR A 14 -20.18 -32.39 -12.79
CA THR A 14 -19.29 -32.23 -11.63
C THR A 14 -17.80 -32.33 -11.98
N ILE A 15 -17.40 -33.20 -12.92
CA ILE A 15 -15.98 -33.33 -13.35
C ILE A 15 -15.46 -32.06 -14.05
N PRO A 16 -16.16 -31.45 -15.02
CA PRO A 16 -15.65 -30.23 -15.65
C PRO A 16 -15.61 -29.07 -14.66
N PHE A 17 -16.54 -29.01 -13.70
CA PHE A 17 -16.60 -27.95 -12.70
C PHE A 17 -15.44 -28.03 -11.69
N THR A 18 -15.11 -29.22 -11.19
CA THR A 18 -13.94 -29.40 -10.31
C THR A 18 -12.61 -29.19 -11.04
N GLY A 19 -12.52 -29.61 -12.31
CA GLY A 19 -11.34 -29.36 -13.16
C GLY A 19 -11.12 -27.86 -13.45
N LEU A 20 -12.18 -27.11 -13.73
CA LEU A 20 -12.12 -25.66 -13.94
C LEU A 20 -11.67 -24.91 -12.68
N VAL A 21 -12.19 -25.30 -11.51
CA VAL A 21 -11.81 -24.69 -10.23
C VAL A 21 -10.32 -24.94 -9.93
N ALA A 22 -9.81 -26.14 -10.19
CA ALA A 22 -8.38 -26.45 -10.02
C ALA A 22 -7.49 -25.60 -10.94
N LEU A 23 -7.90 -25.38 -12.20
CA LEU A 23 -7.17 -24.52 -13.14
C LEU A 23 -7.14 -23.06 -12.71
N ILE A 24 -8.24 -22.53 -12.15
CA ILE A 24 -8.30 -21.16 -11.64
C ILE A 24 -7.34 -20.97 -10.45
N VAL A 25 -7.23 -21.97 -9.56
CA VAL A 25 -6.35 -21.89 -8.38
C VAL A 25 -4.86 -21.86 -8.78
N VAL A 26 -4.46 -22.63 -9.81
CA VAL A 26 -3.07 -22.61 -10.32
C VAL A 26 -2.71 -21.28 -10.98
N ALA A 27 -3.66 -20.63 -11.65
CA ALA A 27 -3.41 -19.34 -12.32
C ALA A 27 -3.14 -18.17 -11.34
N CYS A 28 -3.59 -18.26 -10.08
CA CYS A 28 -3.32 -17.26 -9.04
C CYS A 28 -2.09 -17.60 -8.16
N GLY A 29 -1.50 -18.78 -8.33
CA GLY A 29 -0.40 -19.28 -7.51
C GLY A 29 0.98 -18.79 -7.94
N GLY A 30 1.35 -17.57 -7.54
CA GLY A 30 2.75 -17.28 -7.19
C GLY A 30 3.66 -16.72 -8.28
N GLY A 31 3.43 -15.46 -8.68
CA GLY A 31 4.53 -14.60 -9.14
C GLY A 31 5.13 -13.88 -7.92
N THR A 32 6.33 -14.25 -7.47
CA THR A 32 7.06 -13.42 -6.50
C THR A 32 7.54 -12.17 -7.21
N GLN A 33 6.77 -11.10 -7.11
CA GLN A 33 7.21 -9.79 -7.58
C GLN A 33 8.42 -9.37 -6.73
N ALA A 34 9.53 -9.07 -7.39
CA ALA A 34 10.67 -8.43 -6.74
C ALA A 34 10.18 -7.07 -6.23
N VAL A 35 10.06 -6.95 -4.90
CA VAL A 35 9.74 -5.66 -4.27
C VAL A 35 10.96 -4.77 -4.50
N ASN A 36 10.81 -3.74 -5.33
CA ASN A 36 11.85 -2.72 -5.49
C ASN A 36 12.21 -2.19 -4.10
N PRO A 37 13.51 -2.04 -3.77
CA PRO A 37 13.90 -1.52 -2.47
C PRO A 37 13.27 -0.13 -2.29
N ILE A 38 12.46 -0.01 -1.25
CA ILE A 38 11.82 1.24 -0.85
C ILE A 38 12.91 2.29 -0.60
N GLN A 39 12.89 3.39 -1.35
CA GLN A 39 13.89 4.44 -1.23
C GLN A 39 13.58 5.33 -0.03
N LEU A 40 14.56 5.52 0.85
CA LEU A 40 14.51 6.46 1.98
C LEU A 40 15.45 7.63 1.71
N ALA A 41 15.03 8.83 2.10
CA ALA A 41 15.93 9.98 2.11
C ALA A 41 17.05 9.80 3.16
N PRO A 42 18.18 10.52 3.07
CA PRO A 42 19.18 10.54 4.14
C PRO A 42 18.59 11.03 5.47
N GLU A 43 19.16 10.64 6.61
CA GLU A 43 18.70 11.16 7.90
C GLU A 43 19.13 12.62 8.14
N SER A 44 20.20 13.06 7.49
CA SER A 44 20.75 14.41 7.62
C SER A 44 19.80 15.52 7.15
N VAL A 45 18.84 15.21 6.27
CA VAL A 45 17.80 16.17 5.83
C VAL A 45 16.69 16.39 6.85
N LEU A 46 16.56 15.51 7.85
CA LEU A 46 15.60 15.75 8.93
C LEU A 46 16.11 16.86 9.88
N PRO A 47 15.22 17.75 10.37
CA PRO A 47 15.56 18.72 11.40
C PRO A 47 15.90 18.00 12.73
N PRO A 48 16.61 18.68 13.65
CA PRO A 48 17.06 18.09 14.92
C PRO A 48 15.96 17.36 15.70
N ASP A 49 14.77 17.95 15.81
CA ASP A 49 13.66 17.38 16.56
C ASP A 49 13.17 16.06 15.96
N LEU A 50 13.06 15.98 14.62
CA LEU A 50 12.70 14.74 13.94
C LEU A 50 13.83 13.71 13.99
N ARG A 51 15.11 14.12 13.97
CA ARG A 51 16.24 13.19 14.17
C ARG A 51 16.30 12.60 15.57
N ALA A 52 15.69 13.24 16.56
CA ALA A 52 15.58 12.72 17.92
C ALA A 52 14.35 11.82 18.13
N ALA A 53 13.44 11.76 17.15
CA ALA A 53 12.22 10.94 17.23
C ALA A 53 12.54 9.43 17.20
N PRO A 54 11.58 8.57 17.61
CA PRO A 54 11.72 7.13 17.50
C PRO A 54 12.11 6.68 16.08
N PRO A 55 12.84 5.54 15.92
CA PRO A 55 13.26 5.05 14.63
C PRO A 55 12.14 4.95 13.59
N GLU A 56 10.95 4.45 13.97
CA GLU A 56 9.84 4.29 13.01
C GLU A 56 9.33 5.65 12.52
N VAL A 57 9.29 6.66 13.39
CA VAL A 57 8.89 8.03 13.03
C VAL A 57 9.89 8.59 12.03
N ARG A 58 11.19 8.51 12.32
CA ARG A 58 12.25 8.97 11.40
C ARG A 58 12.16 8.31 10.03
N GLU A 59 11.95 7.01 9.98
CA GLU A 59 11.79 6.27 8.72
C GLU A 59 10.56 6.73 7.94
N ALA A 60 9.43 6.95 8.61
CA ALA A 60 8.21 7.43 7.96
C ALA A 60 8.40 8.81 7.30
N TYR A 61 9.03 9.76 8.00
CA TYR A 61 9.36 11.07 7.40
C TYR A 61 10.34 10.94 6.23
N ARG A 62 11.37 10.10 6.37
CA ARG A 62 12.36 9.86 5.30
C ARG A 62 11.73 9.20 4.07
N PHE A 63 10.77 8.31 4.28
CA PHE A 63 10.01 7.68 3.21
C PHE A 63 9.10 8.70 2.51
N ALA A 64 8.39 9.53 3.28
CA ALA A 64 7.47 10.53 2.76
C ALA A 64 8.16 11.51 1.81
N ILE A 65 9.32 12.05 2.21
CA ILE A 65 10.06 13.02 1.38
C ILE A 65 10.80 12.38 0.20
N ALA A 66 11.12 11.08 0.27
CA ALA A 66 11.70 10.35 -0.86
C ALA A 66 10.66 9.90 -1.88
N ASN A 67 9.39 9.77 -1.47
CA ASN A 67 8.31 9.23 -2.31
C ASN A 67 7.06 10.15 -2.34
N PRO A 68 7.20 11.48 -2.56
CA PRO A 68 6.10 12.42 -2.39
C PRO A 68 4.94 12.17 -3.36
N ALA A 69 5.23 11.75 -4.59
CA ALA A 69 4.20 11.42 -5.58
C ALA A 69 3.34 10.23 -5.15
N LEU A 70 3.98 9.20 -4.57
CA LEU A 70 3.28 8.03 -4.06
C LEU A 70 2.37 8.40 -2.89
N LEU A 71 2.88 9.13 -1.89
CA LEU A 71 2.07 9.49 -0.73
C LEU A 71 0.99 10.52 -1.05
N SER A 72 1.18 11.38 -2.06
CA SER A 72 0.15 12.31 -2.54
C SER A 72 -1.06 11.59 -3.15
N ALA A 73 -0.84 10.41 -3.74
CA ALA A 73 -1.90 9.59 -4.33
C ALA A 73 -2.66 8.74 -3.29
N ILE A 74 -2.11 8.59 -2.08
CA ILE A 74 -2.71 7.81 -1.00
C ILE A 74 -3.61 8.73 -0.15
N PRO A 75 -4.91 8.44 0.01
CA PRO A 75 -5.78 9.24 0.88
C PRO A 75 -5.33 9.16 2.35
N CYS A 76 -5.57 10.24 3.10
CA CYS A 76 -5.32 10.26 4.53
C CYS A 76 -6.53 9.70 5.31
N TYR A 77 -6.27 8.76 6.22
CA TYR A 77 -7.30 8.16 7.07
C TYR A 77 -7.06 8.40 8.57
N CYS A 78 -6.11 9.29 8.91
CA CYS A 78 -5.76 9.61 10.30
C CYS A 78 -6.84 10.43 11.03
N GLY A 79 -7.87 10.93 10.33
CA GLY A 79 -8.90 11.79 10.91
C GLY A 79 -8.49 13.27 11.06
N CYS A 80 -7.31 13.65 10.58
CA CYS A 80 -6.76 15.01 10.68
C CYS A 80 -7.21 15.96 9.55
N GLY A 81 -8.26 15.63 8.78
CA GLY A 81 -8.71 16.46 7.66
C GLY A 81 -9.08 17.91 8.05
N ALA A 82 -9.55 18.13 9.28
CA ALA A 82 -9.83 19.47 9.80
C ALA A 82 -8.57 20.35 9.95
N GLN A 83 -7.38 19.74 9.98
CA GLN A 83 -6.08 20.43 10.01
C GLN A 83 -5.58 20.77 8.59
N GLY A 84 -6.35 20.44 7.55
CA GLY A 84 -6.02 20.73 6.16
C GLY A 84 -5.28 19.61 5.41
N HIS A 85 -5.09 18.44 6.02
CA HIS A 85 -4.45 17.30 5.37
C HIS A 85 -5.42 16.65 4.36
N ARG A 86 -4.95 16.41 3.13
CA ARG A 86 -5.73 15.89 2.00
C ARG A 86 -5.25 14.51 1.55
N SER A 87 -3.99 14.19 1.81
CA SER A 87 -3.30 12.96 1.42
C SER A 87 -2.40 12.46 2.55
N ASN A 88 -1.89 11.24 2.41
CA ASN A 88 -0.92 10.69 3.35
C ASN A 88 0.40 11.50 3.36
N LEU A 89 0.73 12.23 2.29
CA LEU A 89 1.91 13.11 2.26
C LEU A 89 1.76 14.26 3.26
N ASP A 90 0.56 14.83 3.35
CA ASP A 90 0.30 16.01 4.18
C ASP A 90 0.51 15.71 5.68
N CYS A 91 0.51 14.43 6.10
CA CYS A 91 0.86 14.04 7.47
C CYS A 91 2.31 14.36 7.85
N TYR A 92 3.22 14.44 6.88
CA TYR A 92 4.66 14.56 7.10
C TYR A 92 5.25 15.86 6.52
N VAL A 93 4.61 16.42 5.50
CA VAL A 93 5.10 17.57 4.75
C VAL A 93 3.99 18.60 4.60
N LYS A 94 4.25 19.80 5.09
CA LYS A 94 3.35 20.95 4.95
C LYS A 94 3.54 21.63 3.59
N GLU A 95 4.78 21.76 3.14
CA GLU A 95 5.12 22.42 1.88
C GLU A 95 6.44 21.90 1.31
N ILE A 96 6.53 21.83 -0.02
CA ILE A 96 7.78 21.64 -0.76
C ILE A 96 7.96 22.88 -1.64
N GLY A 97 9.01 23.65 -1.35
CA GLY A 97 9.34 24.86 -2.10
C GLY A 97 9.84 24.56 -3.52
N PRO A 98 9.84 25.56 -4.42
CA PRO A 98 10.30 25.40 -5.80
C PRO A 98 11.80 25.08 -5.90
N ASP A 99 12.57 25.38 -4.87
CA ASP A 99 14.00 25.06 -4.72
C ASP A 99 14.25 23.67 -4.10
N GLY A 100 13.18 22.93 -3.77
CA GLY A 100 13.24 21.64 -3.08
C GLY A 100 13.38 21.74 -1.57
N SER A 101 13.28 22.94 -0.98
CA SER A 101 13.18 23.10 0.48
C SER A 101 11.90 22.44 1.01
N ILE A 102 11.96 21.86 2.21
CA ILE A 102 10.84 21.12 2.79
C ILE A 102 10.46 21.76 4.12
N VAL A 103 9.19 22.12 4.25
CA VAL A 103 8.57 22.47 5.54
C VAL A 103 7.89 21.20 6.06
N PHE A 104 8.44 20.63 7.12
CA PHE A 104 7.91 19.42 7.74
C PHE A 104 6.64 19.72 8.54
N GLU A 105 5.70 18.79 8.50
CA GLU A 105 4.52 18.79 9.36
C GLU A 105 4.84 17.98 10.62
N PRO A 106 4.98 18.58 11.82
CA PRO A 106 5.35 17.85 13.03
C PRO A 106 4.23 16.99 13.60
N HIS A 107 2.98 17.15 13.14
CA HIS A 107 1.82 16.44 13.69
C HIS A 107 2.00 14.91 13.73
N ALA A 108 2.64 14.30 12.72
CA ALA A 108 2.86 12.85 12.71
C ALA A 108 3.98 12.37 13.65
N ALA A 109 4.69 13.28 14.33
CA ALA A 109 5.73 12.95 15.31
C ALA A 109 5.25 13.00 16.77
N LEU A 110 4.00 13.40 17.02
CA LEU A 110 3.38 13.60 18.34
C LEU A 110 2.23 12.59 18.57
#